data_AF-A0A957GNI3-F1
#
_entry.id   AF-A0A957GNI3-F1
#
_cell.length_a   1.000
_cell.length_b   1.000
_cell.length_c   1.000
_cell.angle_alpha   90.00
_cell.angle_beta   90.00
_cell.angle_gamma   90.00
#
_symmetry.space_group_name_H-M   'P 1'
#
loop_
_entity.id
_entity.type
_entity.pdbx_description
1 polymer ?
#
loop_
_entity_poly.entity_id
_entity_poly.type
_entity_poly.pdbx_seq_one_letter_code
_entity_poly.pdbx_strand_id
1 'polypeptide(L)' 'MPELEQIVTCSECGESLEVVDREPLTLYWAYDFEEDSDFSEDDFEEDYYDDDDDEW' A
#
# COMPACT_ATOMS: atom_id res chain seq x y z
N MET A 1 7.11 11.80 20.38
CA MET A 1 8.07 11.08 19.51
C MET A 1 7.28 10.65 18.28
N PRO A 2 7.83 10.73 17.07
CA PRO A 2 7.10 10.31 15.88
C PRO A 2 6.76 8.82 15.96
N GLU A 3 5.56 8.47 15.51
CA GLU A 3 5.08 7.09 15.43
C GLU A 3 5.61 6.44 14.15
N LEU A 4 5.82 5.13 14.16
CA LEU A 4 6.09 4.41 12.91
C LEU A 4 4.85 4.51 12.01
N GLU A 5 5.06 4.54 10.69
CA GLU A 5 3.99 4.71 9.69
C GLU A 5 3.27 6.08 9.80
N GLN A 6 3.80 6.99 10.63
CA GLN A 6 3.30 8.36 10.69
C GLN A 6 3.70 9.10 9.42
N ILE A 7 2.69 9.67 8.74
CA ILE A 7 2.91 10.58 7.61
C ILE A 7 3.14 12.00 8.14
N VAL A 8 4.23 12.62 7.70
CA VAL A 8 4.59 14.01 7.98
C VAL A 8 4.74 14.77 6.68
N THR A 9 4.08 15.94 6.59
CA THR A 9 4.19 16.82 5.43
C THR A 9 5.28 17.86 5.67
N CYS A 10 6.24 17.97 4.74
CA CYS A 10 7.26 19.00 4.80
C CYS A 10 6.64 20.37 4.51
N SER A 11 6.71 21.30 5.46
CA SER A 11 6.09 22.63 5.31
C SER A 11 6.76 23.52 4.26
N GLU A 12 7.99 23.22 3.86
CA GLU A 12 8.76 24.03 2.90
C GLU A 12 8.53 23.59 1.45
N CYS A 13 8.41 22.29 1.20
CA CYS A 13 8.22 21.74 -0.16
C CYS A 13 6.85 21.10 -0.40
N GLY A 14 6.04 20.91 0.64
CA GLY A 14 4.70 20.32 0.53
C GLY A 14 4.68 18.80 0.38
N GLU A 15 5.84 18.15 0.38
CA GLU A 15 5.94 16.71 0.16
C GLU A 15 5.56 15.88 1.41
N SER A 16 4.94 14.72 1.19
CA SER A 16 4.56 13.78 2.24
C SER A 16 5.63 12.69 2.42
N LEU A 17 6.07 12.49 3.66
CA LEU A 17 7.06 11.50 4.05
C LEU A 17 6.50 10.59 5.14
N GLU A 18 6.84 9.31 5.12
CA GLU A 18 6.47 8.32 6.12
C GLU A 18 7.67 7.99 7.04
N VAL A 19 7.41 7.83 8.33
CA VAL A 19 8.40 7.38 9.32
C VAL A 19 8.57 5.86 9.27
N VAL A 20 9.71 5.40 8.78
CA VAL A 20 10.02 3.95 8.62
C VAL A 20 10.95 3.39 9.70
N ASP A 21 11.77 4.23 10.33
CA ASP A 21 12.64 3.84 11.45
C ASP A 21 12.79 5.00 12.45
N ARG A 22 13.10 4.69 13.72
CA ARG A 22 13.21 5.66 14.81
C ARG A 22 14.64 5.87 15.33
N GLU A 23 15.57 4.96 15.01
CA GLU A 23 16.93 4.93 15.58
C GLU A 23 17.94 4.35 14.57
N PRO A 24 18.42 5.16 13.60
CA PRO A 24 18.17 6.58 13.40
C PRO A 24 16.80 6.88 12.76
N LEU A 25 16.25 8.07 13.05
CA LEU A 25 15.02 8.51 12.40
C LEU A 25 15.19 8.49 10.88
N THR A 26 14.44 7.61 10.22
CA THR A 26 14.49 7.40 8.78
C THR A 26 13.11 7.67 8.19
N LEU A 27 13.09 8.47 7.13
CA LEU A 27 11.88 8.86 6.41
C LEU A 27 11.94 8.31 4.98
N TYR A 28 10.80 7.88 4.47
CA TYR A 28 10.63 7.48 3.07
C TYR A 28 9.53 8.30 2.42
N TRP A 29 9.49 8.38 1.08
CA TRP A 29 8.40 9.06 0.39
C TRP A 29 7.10 8.32 0.65
N ALA A 30 6.12 9.02 1.21
CA ALA A 30 4.78 8.46 1.34
C ALA A 30 4.21 8.39 -0.08
N TYR A 31 4.06 7.17 -0.61
CA TYR A 31 3.46 6.97 -1.93
C TYR A 31 1.99 7.35 -1.80
N ASP A 32 1.60 8.49 -2.35
CA ASP A 32 0.21 8.86 -2.51
C ASP A 32 -0.35 7.94 -3.59
N PHE A 33 -0.77 6.73 -3.20
CA PHE A 33 -1.71 5.97 -4.00
C PHE A 33 -3.04 6.71 -3.87
N GLU A 34 -3.13 7.89 -4.50
CA GLU A 34 -4.42 8.33 -5.03
C GLU A 34 -4.84 7.15 -5.89
N GLU A 35 -5.79 6.40 -5.35
CA GLU A 35 -6.51 5.34 -6.03
C GLU A 35 -6.97 5.93 -7.37
N ASP A 36 -6.19 5.68 -8.42
CA ASP A 36 -6.67 5.74 -9.80
C ASP A 36 -7.66 4.57 -9.93
N SER A 37 -8.81 4.69 -9.25
CA SER A 37 -9.95 3.79 -9.37
C SER A 37 -10.71 4.07 -10.67
N ASP A 38 -9.98 4.22 -11.77
CA ASP A 38 -10.51 3.98 -13.11
C ASP A 38 -10.32 2.50 -13.51
N PHE A 39 -9.87 1.63 -12.59
CA PHE A 39 -10.05 0.19 -12.75
C PHE A 39 -11.49 -0.19 -12.36
N SER A 40 -12.42 0.03 -13.29
CA SER A 40 -13.75 -0.54 -13.25
C SER A 40 -13.62 -2.07 -13.20
N GLU A 41 -13.63 -2.63 -11.99
CA GLU A 41 -13.82 -4.06 -11.69
C GLU A 41 -15.24 -4.49 -12.09
N ASP A 42 -15.50 -4.53 -13.40
CA ASP A 42 -16.61 -5.28 -13.98
C ASP A 42 -15.97 -6.31 -14.92
N ASP A 43 -16.24 -7.58 -14.63
CA ASP A 43 -15.93 -8.76 -15.46
C ASP A 43 -14.60 -9.52 -15.20
N PHE A 44 -14.50 -10.16 -14.03
CA PHE A 44 -13.84 -11.49 -13.95
C PHE A 44 -14.65 -12.40 -13.01
N GLU A 45 -15.86 -12.74 -13.45
CA GLU A 45 -16.58 -13.93 -12.99
C GLU A 45 -15.96 -15.14 -13.73
N GLU A 46 -14.84 -15.69 -13.24
CA GLU A 46 -14.31 -16.97 -13.73
C GLU A 46 -14.51 -18.07 -12.68
N ASP A 47 -15.75 -18.55 -12.70
CA ASP A 47 -16.22 -19.83 -12.19
C ASP A 47 -15.28 -20.97 -12.64
N TYR A 48 -14.36 -21.43 -11.77
CA TYR A 48 -13.60 -22.66 -11.99
C TYR A 48 -13.89 -23.67 -10.87
N TYR A 49 -14.84 -24.54 -11.19
CA TYR A 49 -15.14 -25.78 -10.50
C TYR A 49 -13.93 -26.74 -10.41
N ASP A 50 -13.77 -27.34 -9.23
CA ASP A 50 -13.64 -28.78 -8.93
C ASP A 50 -12.87 -29.67 -9.93
N ASP A 51 -11.74 -30.27 -9.51
CA ASP A 51 -11.54 -31.74 -9.53
C ASP A 51 -10.17 -32.15 -8.92
N ASP A 52 -10.20 -33.30 -8.24
CA ASP A 52 -9.08 -34.20 -7.89
C ASP A 52 -8.15 -33.90 -6.69
N ASP A 53 -8.66 -34.25 -5.51
CA ASP A 53 -7.89 -34.72 -4.35
C ASP A 53 -7.29 -36.11 -4.67
N ASP A 54 -6.17 -36.15 -5.39
CA ASP A 54 -5.44 -37.40 -5.71
C ASP A 54 -4.43 -37.72 -4.58
N GLU A 55 -4.90 -38.36 -3.51
CA GLU A 55 -4.08 -39.01 -2.48
C GLU A 55 -3.45 -40.31 -3.03
N TRP A 56 -2.13 -40.31 -3.30
CA TRP A 56 -1.31 -41.53 -3.52
C TRP A 56 -0.05 -41.58 -2.65
#